data_AF-A0A3A8W6M2-F1
#
_entry.id   AF-A0A3A8W6M2-F1
#
_cell.length_a   1.000
_cell.length_b   1.000
_cell.length_c   1.000
_cell.angle_alpha   90.00
_cell.angle_beta   90.00
_cell.angle_gamma   90.00
#
_symmetry.space_group_name_H-M   'P 1'
#
loop_
_entity.id
_entity.type
_entity.pdbx_description
1 polymer ?
#
loop_
_entity_poly.entity_id
_entity_poly.type
_entity_poly.pdbx_seq_one_letter_code
_entity_poly.pdbx_strand_id
1 'polypeptide(L)'
;MQSGSRISDLIQKLWSIDKKWELFVTNEEQENSNEEINKLIYHLVRILRQELKAGDREEVQKYLQREKLKKETVEILVNEALELLRFYMGFSFLRELEAKDEMTFKGLLAVIYEKYIVRYEPGYVQSIEIGKCNGEELMDIVSRITYLTDYYIARSYTAKGIIEDLQDETGLSEDNCAYWADLIDQNYQLLKMDYILEQLKRIEN
;
A
#
# COMPACT_ATOMS: atom_id res chain seq x y z
N MET A 1 -8.37 -20.44 -3.50
CA MET A 1 -8.49 -19.05 -4.00
C MET A 1 -9.94 -18.62 -3.90
N GLN A 2 -10.19 -17.48 -3.26
CA GLN A 2 -11.54 -16.96 -2.99
C GLN A 2 -12.17 -16.34 -4.25
N SER A 3 -11.34 -15.76 -5.12
CA SER A 3 -11.74 -15.04 -6.33
C SER A 3 -11.41 -15.78 -7.63
N GLY A 4 -11.23 -17.10 -7.57
CA GLY A 4 -10.79 -17.91 -8.71
C GLY A 4 -11.60 -17.68 -9.99
N SER A 5 -12.94 -17.72 -9.90
CA SER A 5 -13.82 -17.49 -11.06
C SER A 5 -13.61 -16.11 -11.70
N ARG A 6 -13.50 -15.05 -10.90
CA ARG A 6 -13.25 -13.69 -11.39
C ARG A 6 -11.90 -13.56 -12.09
N ILE A 7 -10.86 -14.22 -11.56
CA ILE A 7 -9.53 -14.25 -12.17
C ILE A 7 -9.61 -14.92 -13.54
N SER A 8 -10.22 -16.10 -13.62
CA SER A 8 -10.39 -16.82 -14.88
C SER A 8 -11.21 -16.00 -15.88
N ASP A 9 -12.29 -15.34 -15.46
CA ASP A 9 -13.11 -14.48 -16.32
C ASP A 9 -12.31 -13.31 -16.91
N LEU A 10 -11.48 -12.64 -16.10
CA LEU A 10 -10.60 -11.56 -16.58
C LEU A 10 -9.56 -12.06 -17.57
N ILE A 11 -8.95 -13.21 -17.30
CA ILE A 11 -7.97 -13.84 -18.20
C ILE A 11 -8.63 -14.21 -19.53
N GLN A 12 -9.82 -14.83 -19.52
CA GLN A 12 -10.55 -15.14 -20.74
C GLN A 12 -10.95 -13.88 -21.52
N LYS A 13 -11.35 -12.81 -20.82
CA LYS A 13 -11.65 -11.53 -21.46
C LYS A 13 -10.39 -10.95 -22.15
N LEU A 14 -9.24 -10.97 -21.48
CA LEU A 14 -7.97 -10.55 -22.08
C LEU A 14 -7.64 -11.36 -23.35
N TRP A 15 -7.75 -12.68 -23.31
CA TRP A 15 -7.57 -13.55 -24.48
C TRP A 15 -8.55 -13.28 -25.63
N SER A 16 -9.77 -12.83 -25.31
CA SER A 16 -10.78 -12.49 -26.32
C SER A 16 -10.49 -11.19 -27.07
N ILE A 17 -9.81 -10.24 -26.40
CA ILE A 17 -9.42 -8.94 -26.97
C ILE A 17 -8.14 -9.09 -27.78
N ASP A 18 -7.11 -9.71 -27.18
CA ASP A 18 -5.82 -9.92 -27.85
C ASP A 18 -5.16 -11.23 -27.38
N LYS A 19 -4.81 -12.10 -28.34
CA LYS A 19 -4.08 -13.35 -28.06
C LYS A 19 -2.61 -13.14 -27.68
N LYS A 20 -2.12 -11.92 -27.75
CA LYS A 20 -0.76 -11.54 -27.35
C LYS A 20 -0.76 -10.55 -26.19
N TRP A 21 -1.88 -10.43 -25.46
CA TRP A 21 -2.01 -9.50 -24.33
C TRP A 21 -0.89 -9.65 -23.28
N GLU A 22 -0.32 -10.85 -23.13
CA GLU A 22 0.81 -11.10 -22.22
C GLU A 22 2.07 -10.28 -22.56
N LEU A 23 2.24 -9.82 -23.81
CA LEU A 23 3.35 -8.95 -24.23
C LEU A 23 3.25 -7.52 -23.66
N PHE A 24 2.04 -7.09 -23.31
CA PHE A 24 1.82 -5.81 -22.63
C PHE A 24 2.29 -5.87 -21.16
N VAL A 25 2.29 -7.06 -20.56
CA VAL A 25 2.81 -7.29 -19.20
C VAL A 25 4.34 -7.34 -19.21
N THR A 26 4.96 -7.97 -20.20
CA THR A 26 6.43 -8.09 -20.29
C THR A 26 7.12 -6.82 -20.81
N ASN A 27 6.37 -5.73 -21.04
CA ASN A 27 6.86 -4.48 -21.63
C ASN A 27 7.47 -4.64 -23.04
N GLU A 28 7.15 -5.71 -23.77
CA GLU A 28 7.64 -5.94 -25.13
C GLU A 28 6.90 -5.08 -26.18
N GLU A 29 5.73 -4.52 -25.86
CA GLU A 29 4.90 -3.70 -26.78
C GLU A 29 4.51 -2.32 -26.19
N GLN A 30 5.42 -1.62 -25.50
CA GLN A 30 5.13 -0.30 -24.87
C GLN A 30 4.64 0.79 -25.85
N GLU A 31 4.92 0.70 -27.15
CA GLU A 31 4.58 1.73 -28.13
C GLU A 31 3.11 1.70 -28.62
N ASN A 32 2.34 0.64 -28.33
CA ASN A 32 0.94 0.50 -28.77
C ASN A 32 -0.02 0.25 -27.60
N SER A 33 0.00 1.11 -26.58
CA SER A 33 -0.81 0.91 -25.37
C SER A 33 -2.31 0.76 -25.68
N ASN A 34 -2.86 -0.45 -25.53
CA ASN A 34 -4.30 -0.67 -25.57
C ASN A 34 -4.88 -0.38 -24.17
N GLU A 35 -5.56 0.76 -24.04
CA GLU A 35 -6.11 1.24 -22.76
C GLU A 35 -7.07 0.24 -22.11
N GLU A 36 -7.84 -0.52 -22.91
CA GLU A 36 -8.74 -1.54 -22.37
C GLU A 36 -7.98 -2.72 -21.77
N ILE A 37 -6.94 -3.21 -22.46
CA ILE A 37 -6.08 -4.29 -21.96
C ILE A 37 -5.40 -3.85 -20.66
N ASN A 38 -4.84 -2.64 -20.62
CA ASN A 38 -4.18 -2.10 -19.42
C ASN A 38 -5.14 -2.00 -18.22
N LYS A 39 -6.39 -1.58 -18.44
CA LYS A 39 -7.41 -1.56 -17.38
C LYS A 39 -7.73 -2.95 -16.85
N LEU A 40 -7.79 -3.96 -17.73
CA LEU A 40 -8.06 -5.34 -17.33
C LEU A 40 -6.86 -5.97 -16.61
N ILE A 41 -5.63 -5.70 -17.05
CA ILE A 41 -4.40 -6.11 -16.34
C ILE A 41 -4.38 -5.49 -14.96
N TYR A 42 -4.61 -4.18 -14.85
CA TYR A 42 -4.67 -3.50 -13.56
C TYR A 42 -5.73 -4.10 -12.63
N HIS A 43 -6.92 -4.42 -13.16
CA HIS A 43 -7.96 -5.09 -12.38
C HIS A 43 -7.53 -6.50 -11.94
N LEU A 44 -6.88 -7.26 -12.82
CA LEU A 44 -6.34 -8.57 -12.49
C LEU A 44 -5.32 -8.47 -11.35
N VAL A 45 -4.36 -7.55 -11.44
CA VAL A 45 -3.36 -7.29 -10.38
C VAL A 45 -4.02 -6.93 -9.05
N ARG A 46 -5.09 -6.11 -9.07
CA ARG A 46 -5.86 -5.79 -7.84
C ARG A 46 -6.54 -6.99 -7.21
N ILE A 47 -7.06 -7.92 -8.02
CA ILE A 47 -7.67 -9.16 -7.47
C ILE A 47 -6.57 -10.06 -6.92
N LEU A 48 -5.44 -10.21 -7.64
CA LEU A 48 -4.30 -10.98 -7.18
C LEU A 48 -3.73 -10.45 -5.86
N ARG A 49 -3.67 -9.13 -5.70
CA ARG A 49 -3.30 -8.48 -4.43
C ARG A 49 -4.16 -8.99 -3.27
N GLN A 50 -5.48 -9.08 -3.44
CA GLN A 50 -6.37 -9.56 -2.38
C GLN A 50 -6.17 -11.05 -2.08
N GLU A 51 -5.93 -11.87 -3.11
CA GLU A 51 -5.63 -13.29 -2.90
C GLU A 51 -4.28 -13.48 -2.17
N LEU A 52 -3.27 -12.68 -2.51
CA LEU A 52 -1.96 -12.71 -1.85
C LEU A 52 -1.99 -12.13 -0.42
N LYS A 53 -2.96 -11.25 -0.12
CA LYS A 53 -3.19 -10.74 1.24
C LYS A 53 -3.69 -11.84 2.19
N ALA A 54 -4.45 -12.80 1.66
CA ALA A 54 -5.13 -13.86 2.42
C ALA A 54 -4.52 -15.27 2.26
N GLY A 55 -3.61 -15.47 1.29
CA GLY A 55 -3.13 -16.79 0.89
C GLY A 55 -1.65 -16.82 0.56
N ASP A 56 -1.20 -17.97 0.05
CA ASP A 56 0.21 -18.23 -0.25
C ASP A 56 0.59 -17.88 -1.71
N ARG A 57 1.79 -17.36 -1.89
CA ARG A 57 2.33 -16.96 -3.20
C ARG A 57 2.38 -18.13 -4.18
N GLU A 58 2.82 -19.30 -3.73
CA GLU A 58 2.94 -20.46 -4.63
C GLU A 58 1.57 -20.96 -5.08
N GLU A 59 0.56 -20.89 -4.22
CA GLU A 59 -0.81 -21.28 -4.59
C GLU A 59 -1.35 -20.37 -5.70
N VAL A 60 -1.17 -19.06 -5.58
CA VAL A 60 -1.57 -18.08 -6.61
C VAL A 60 -0.82 -18.33 -7.91
N GLN A 61 0.49 -18.57 -7.86
CA GLN A 61 1.29 -18.89 -9.04
C GLN A 61 0.84 -20.20 -9.71
N LYS A 62 0.62 -21.26 -8.93
CA LYS A 62 0.12 -22.56 -9.43
C LYS A 62 -1.24 -22.39 -10.09
N TYR A 63 -2.11 -21.54 -9.56
CA TYR A 63 -3.41 -21.25 -10.16
C TYR A 63 -3.28 -20.54 -11.51
N LEU A 64 -2.50 -19.46 -11.60
CA LEU A 64 -2.31 -18.73 -12.85
C LEU A 64 -1.65 -19.60 -13.94
N GLN A 65 -0.76 -20.51 -13.57
CA GLN A 65 -0.19 -21.50 -14.49
C GLN A 65 -1.24 -22.50 -15.00
N ARG A 66 -2.23 -22.89 -14.18
CA ARG A 66 -3.35 -23.74 -14.62
C ARG A 66 -4.26 -23.01 -15.62
N GLU A 67 -4.37 -21.68 -15.50
CA GLU A 67 -5.02 -20.80 -16.47
C GLU A 67 -4.19 -20.60 -17.75
N LYS A 68 -3.09 -21.35 -17.92
CA LYS A 68 -2.23 -21.40 -19.11
C LYS A 68 -1.45 -20.12 -19.40
N LEU A 69 -1.24 -19.26 -18.40
CA LEU A 69 -0.35 -18.11 -18.53
C LEU A 69 1.11 -18.56 -18.61
N LYS A 70 1.94 -17.81 -19.34
CA LYS A 70 3.38 -18.03 -19.37
C LYS A 70 3.99 -17.77 -18.00
N LYS A 71 5.01 -18.55 -17.65
CA LYS A 71 5.71 -18.43 -16.36
C LYS A 71 6.18 -17.01 -16.07
N GLU A 72 6.76 -16.34 -17.07
CA GLU A 72 7.25 -14.97 -16.96
C GLU A 72 6.13 -13.97 -16.65
N THR A 73 5.01 -14.05 -17.39
CA THR A 73 3.82 -13.22 -17.14
C THR A 73 3.26 -13.45 -15.73
N VAL A 74 3.20 -14.70 -15.27
CA VAL A 74 2.78 -15.03 -13.90
C VAL A 74 3.70 -14.37 -12.87
N GLU A 75 5.02 -14.42 -13.09
CA GLU A 75 5.99 -13.82 -12.18
C GLU A 75 5.84 -12.30 -12.11
N ILE A 76 5.67 -11.62 -13.24
CA ILE A 76 5.47 -10.17 -13.29
C ILE A 76 4.17 -9.78 -12.57
N LEU A 77 3.03 -10.41 -12.90
CA LEU A 77 1.74 -10.08 -12.29
C LEU A 77 1.74 -10.30 -10.77
N VAL A 78 2.37 -11.38 -10.30
CA VAL A 78 2.48 -11.66 -8.87
C VAL A 78 3.41 -10.66 -8.19
N ASN A 79 4.53 -10.31 -8.80
CA ASN A 79 5.46 -9.32 -8.24
C ASN A 79 4.80 -7.93 -8.18
N GLU A 80 4.09 -7.50 -9.22
CA GLU A 80 3.32 -6.25 -9.21
C GLU A 80 2.28 -6.24 -8.08
N ALA A 81 1.54 -7.34 -7.91
CA ALA A 81 0.56 -7.46 -6.84
C ALA A 81 1.21 -7.44 -5.45
N LEU A 82 2.40 -8.03 -5.28
CA LEU A 82 3.18 -7.97 -4.04
C LEU A 82 3.72 -6.57 -3.76
N GLU A 83 4.16 -5.83 -4.77
CA GLU A 83 4.56 -4.43 -4.62
C GLU A 83 3.39 -3.56 -4.13
N LEU A 84 2.17 -3.83 -4.58
CA LEU A 84 0.96 -3.19 -4.04
C LEU A 84 0.60 -3.63 -2.61
N LEU A 85 1.24 -4.67 -2.07
CA LEU A 85 1.12 -5.09 -0.67
C LEU A 85 2.28 -4.59 0.21
N ARG A 86 3.23 -3.82 -0.32
CA ARG A 86 4.41 -3.40 0.45
C ARG A 86 4.06 -2.67 1.75
N PHE A 87 3.01 -1.84 1.75
CA PHE A 87 2.53 -1.18 2.97
C PHE A 87 1.88 -2.20 3.90
N TYR A 88 1.00 -3.03 3.37
CA TYR A 88 0.36 -4.08 4.15
C TYR A 88 1.40 -4.99 4.82
N MET A 89 2.43 -5.43 4.12
CA MET A 89 3.51 -6.23 4.72
C MET A 89 4.33 -5.44 5.74
N GLY A 90 4.69 -4.19 5.41
CA GLY A 90 5.45 -3.30 6.30
C GLY A 90 4.73 -2.95 7.61
N PHE A 91 3.40 -2.96 7.62
CA PHE A 91 2.59 -2.71 8.83
C PHE A 91 2.23 -3.97 9.64
N SER A 92 2.85 -5.12 9.34
CA SER A 92 2.63 -6.36 10.10
C SER A 92 2.86 -6.19 11.61
N PHE A 93 3.94 -5.50 12.00
CA PHE A 93 4.20 -5.18 13.41
C PHE A 93 3.09 -4.35 14.05
N LEU A 94 2.56 -3.33 13.35
CA LEU A 94 1.49 -2.50 13.89
C LEU A 94 0.18 -3.28 14.05
N ARG A 95 -0.16 -4.17 13.11
CA ARG A 95 -1.32 -5.07 13.27
C ARG A 95 -1.15 -6.02 14.46
N GLU A 96 0.05 -6.56 14.65
CA GLU A 96 0.34 -7.38 15.83
C GLU A 96 0.25 -6.58 17.14
N LEU A 97 0.69 -5.34 17.12
CA LEU A 97 0.64 -4.44 18.27
C LEU A 97 -0.81 -4.08 18.61
N GLU A 98 -1.60 -3.67 17.62
CA GLU A 98 -3.04 -3.41 17.73
C GLU A 98 -3.77 -4.60 18.36
N ALA A 99 -3.50 -5.82 17.88
CA ALA A 99 -4.16 -7.02 18.38
C ALA A 99 -3.78 -7.39 19.83
N LYS A 100 -2.60 -6.95 20.31
CA LYS A 100 -2.09 -7.26 21.65
C LYS A 100 -2.39 -6.16 22.66
N ASP A 101 -2.21 -4.90 22.27
CA ASP A 101 -2.33 -3.72 23.12
C ASP A 101 -2.64 -2.47 22.27
N GLU A 102 -3.95 -2.20 22.15
CA GLU A 102 -4.47 -1.05 21.41
C GLU A 102 -3.99 0.29 21.99
N MET A 103 -3.84 0.41 23.32
CA MET A 103 -3.36 1.65 23.93
C MET A 103 -1.91 1.92 23.54
N THR A 104 -1.06 0.89 23.58
CA THR A 104 0.33 1.02 23.16
C THR A 104 0.43 1.35 21.67
N PHE A 105 -0.42 0.77 20.82
CA PHE A 105 -0.52 1.14 19.40
C PHE A 105 -0.86 2.64 19.22
N LYS A 106 -1.94 3.12 19.86
CA LYS A 106 -2.37 4.52 19.76
C LYS A 106 -1.33 5.49 20.31
N GLY A 107 -0.68 5.11 21.41
CA GLY A 107 0.42 5.86 22.02
C GLY A 107 1.62 5.98 21.11
N LEU A 108 2.05 4.88 20.47
CA LEU A 108 3.13 4.90 19.49
C LEU A 108 2.79 5.84 18.32
N LEU A 109 1.59 5.70 17.75
CA LEU A 109 1.18 6.51 16.62
C LEU A 109 1.15 8.01 16.97
N ALA A 110 0.60 8.37 18.13
CA ALA A 110 0.62 9.76 18.61
C ALA A 110 2.05 10.29 18.75
N VAL A 111 2.94 9.51 19.36
CA VAL A 111 4.34 9.90 19.53
C VAL A 111 5.03 10.11 18.19
N ILE A 112 4.81 9.23 17.20
CA ILE A 112 5.36 9.41 15.85
C ILE A 112 4.87 10.72 15.23
N TYR A 113 3.58 11.04 15.38
CA TYR A 113 3.05 12.31 14.89
C TYR A 113 3.66 13.51 15.59
N GLU A 114 3.64 13.53 16.92
CA GLU A 114 4.08 14.66 17.72
C GLU A 114 5.59 14.91 17.68
N LYS A 115 6.38 13.84 17.54
CA LYS A 115 7.85 13.85 17.72
C LYS A 115 8.64 13.57 16.45
N TYR A 116 7.97 13.25 15.34
CA TYR A 116 8.65 13.05 14.07
C TYR A 116 7.98 13.74 12.88
N ILE A 117 6.67 13.56 12.69
CA ILE A 117 5.97 14.06 11.49
C ILE A 117 5.65 15.55 11.61
N VAL A 118 4.97 15.95 12.68
CA VAL A 118 4.52 17.34 12.89
C VAL A 118 5.66 18.20 13.43
N ARG A 119 6.47 17.62 14.32
CA ARG A 119 7.67 18.26 14.87
C ARG A 119 8.76 17.21 14.94
N TYR A 120 9.96 17.57 14.54
CA TYR A 120 11.09 16.64 14.58
C TYR A 120 11.86 16.77 15.89
N GLU A 121 11.86 15.71 16.70
CA GLU A 121 12.74 15.56 17.86
C GLU A 121 13.84 14.54 17.56
N PRO A 122 15.09 14.99 17.32
CA PRO A 122 16.17 14.10 16.87
C PRO A 122 16.43 12.94 17.84
N GLY A 123 16.44 11.71 17.32
CA GLY A 123 16.77 10.51 18.08
C GLY A 123 15.63 9.96 18.97
N TYR A 124 14.51 10.69 19.11
CA TYR A 124 13.45 10.29 20.04
C TYR A 124 12.81 8.97 19.62
N VAL A 125 12.35 8.89 18.37
CA VAL A 125 11.65 7.69 17.88
C VAL A 125 12.57 6.48 17.84
N GLN A 126 13.84 6.66 17.46
CA GLN A 126 14.83 5.58 17.46
C GLN A 126 15.12 5.01 18.86
N SER A 127 14.88 5.81 19.91
CA SER A 127 15.08 5.41 21.31
C SER A 127 13.89 4.66 21.91
N ILE A 128 12.76 4.58 21.21
CA ILE A 128 11.55 3.89 21.71
C ILE A 128 11.79 2.38 21.68
N GLU A 129 11.73 1.76 22.86
CA GLU A 129 11.70 0.31 23.00
C GLU A 129 10.26 -0.18 22.96
N ILE A 130 9.88 -0.87 21.88
CA ILE A 130 8.51 -1.38 21.73
C ILE A 130 8.47 -2.83 21.24
N GLY A 131 8.12 -3.72 22.17
CA GLY A 131 8.02 -5.15 21.90
C GLY A 131 9.35 -5.72 21.39
N LYS A 132 9.33 -6.32 20.20
CA LYS A 132 10.52 -6.87 19.53
C LYS A 132 11.04 -5.97 18.40
N CYS A 133 10.40 -4.84 18.15
CA CYS A 133 10.77 -3.93 17.08
C CYS A 133 12.01 -3.15 17.49
N ASN A 134 13.08 -3.29 16.71
CA ASN A 134 14.29 -2.51 16.92
C ASN A 134 14.15 -1.10 16.31
N GLY A 135 15.11 -0.21 16.62
CA GLY A 135 15.06 1.18 16.14
C GLY A 135 15.07 1.32 14.61
N GLU A 136 15.73 0.43 13.86
CA GLU A 136 15.73 0.48 12.38
C GLU A 136 14.38 0.04 11.80
N GLU A 137 13.81 -1.03 12.34
CA GLU A 137 12.47 -1.52 11.97
C GLU A 137 11.40 -0.46 12.27
N LEU A 138 11.52 0.22 13.42
CA LEU A 138 10.62 1.30 13.78
C LEU A 138 10.75 2.48 12.82
N MET A 139 11.97 2.80 12.38
CA MET A 139 12.19 3.87 11.39
C MET A 139 11.64 3.53 10.01
N ASP A 140 11.64 2.27 9.58
CA ASP A 140 10.95 1.85 8.35
C ASP A 140 9.43 2.09 8.47
N ILE A 141 8.83 1.72 9.61
CA ILE A 141 7.42 1.98 9.90
C ILE A 141 7.12 3.48 9.86
N VAL A 142 7.95 4.29 10.53
CA VAL A 142 7.82 5.75 10.56
C VAL A 142 7.89 6.33 9.16
N SER A 143 8.85 5.88 8.34
CA SER A 143 8.97 6.31 6.95
C SER A 143 7.71 6.01 6.13
N ARG A 144 7.09 4.84 6.35
CA ARG A 144 5.82 4.48 5.69
C ARG A 144 4.65 5.34 6.18
N ILE A 145 4.58 5.63 7.47
CA ILE A 145 3.55 6.53 8.04
C ILE A 145 3.71 7.94 7.45
N THR A 146 4.94 8.46 7.38
CA THR A 146 5.24 9.75 6.75
C THR A 146 4.82 9.74 5.29
N TYR A 147 5.18 8.71 4.52
CA TYR A 147 4.79 8.59 3.11
C TYR A 147 3.27 8.63 2.91
N LEU A 148 2.51 7.87 3.70
CA LEU A 148 1.05 7.86 3.62
C LEU A 148 0.47 9.22 3.99
N THR A 149 1.00 9.85 5.05
CA THR A 149 0.61 11.21 5.45
C THR A 149 0.81 12.20 4.30
N ASP A 150 2.01 12.24 3.72
CA ASP A 150 2.34 13.13 2.61
C ASP A 150 1.45 12.84 1.39
N TYR A 151 1.18 11.56 1.12
CA TYR A 151 0.30 11.14 0.03
C TYR A 151 -1.12 11.71 0.19
N TYR A 152 -1.69 11.62 1.40
CA TYR A 152 -3.02 12.13 1.72
C TYR A 152 -3.08 13.66 1.70
N ILE A 153 -2.08 14.32 2.29
CA ILE A 153 -1.98 15.78 2.34
C ILE A 153 -1.80 16.35 0.94
N ALA A 154 -0.93 15.77 0.11
CA ALA A 154 -0.71 16.21 -1.27
C ALA A 154 -2.01 16.21 -2.08
N ARG A 155 -2.84 15.18 -1.90
CA ARG A 155 -4.10 14.98 -2.63
C ARG A 155 -5.34 15.55 -1.93
N SER A 156 -5.18 16.16 -0.76
CA SER A 156 -6.27 16.74 0.02
C SER A 156 -7.38 15.72 0.31
N TYR A 157 -7.01 14.52 0.74
CA TYR A 157 -7.98 13.47 1.09
C TYR A 157 -8.91 13.94 2.21
N THR A 158 -10.17 13.49 2.16
CA THR A 158 -11.10 13.65 3.29
C THR A 158 -10.80 12.62 4.37
N ALA A 159 -11.18 12.89 5.63
CA ALA A 159 -11.01 11.92 6.72
C ALA A 159 -11.58 10.54 6.38
N LYS A 160 -12.78 10.48 5.77
CA LYS A 160 -13.37 9.21 5.31
C LYS A 160 -12.49 8.50 4.27
N GLY A 161 -11.96 9.24 3.30
CA GLY A 161 -11.07 8.67 2.28
C GLY A 161 -9.74 8.17 2.85
N ILE A 162 -9.21 8.86 3.87
CA ILE A 162 -8.02 8.40 4.60
C ILE A 162 -8.31 7.08 5.32
N ILE A 163 -9.44 6.97 6.03
CA ILE A 163 -9.81 5.76 6.76
C ILE A 163 -9.93 4.56 5.80
N GLU A 164 -10.67 4.72 4.70
CA GLU A 164 -10.87 3.65 3.71
C GLU A 164 -9.54 3.18 3.10
N ASP A 165 -8.65 4.10 2.75
CA ASP A 165 -7.34 3.77 2.18
C ASP A 165 -6.40 3.14 3.21
N LEU A 166 -6.34 3.69 4.43
CA LEU A 166 -5.58 3.11 5.53
C LEU A 166 -6.02 1.67 5.83
N GLN A 167 -7.31 1.38 5.84
CA GLN A 167 -7.79 0.01 6.07
C GLN A 167 -7.29 -0.96 4.98
N ASP A 168 -7.33 -0.54 3.71
CA ASP A 168 -6.87 -1.38 2.60
C ASP A 168 -5.35 -1.58 2.62
N GLU A 169 -4.60 -0.49 2.82
CA GLU A 169 -3.12 -0.47 2.78
C GLU A 169 -2.48 -1.05 4.03
N THR A 170 -3.08 -0.90 5.20
CA THR A 170 -2.47 -1.29 6.48
C THR A 170 -3.11 -2.53 7.08
N GLY A 171 -4.39 -2.81 6.77
CA GLY A 171 -5.16 -3.87 7.40
C GLY A 171 -5.42 -3.68 8.90
N LEU A 172 -5.26 -2.46 9.42
CA LEU A 172 -5.66 -2.10 10.79
C LEU A 172 -7.19 -2.03 10.89
N SER A 173 -7.71 -2.05 12.12
CA SER A 173 -9.14 -1.89 12.39
C SER A 173 -9.64 -0.49 12.00
N GLU A 174 -10.95 -0.37 11.74
CA GLU A 174 -11.59 0.91 11.44
C GLU A 174 -11.35 1.96 12.53
N ASP A 175 -11.45 1.57 13.80
CA ASP A 175 -11.27 2.47 14.94
C ASP A 175 -9.85 3.05 15.01
N ASN A 176 -8.84 2.22 14.69
CA ASN A 176 -7.45 2.67 14.67
C ASN A 176 -7.09 3.46 13.41
N CYS A 177 -7.68 3.13 12.26
CA CYS A 177 -7.61 3.97 11.07
C CYS A 177 -8.28 5.33 11.29
N ALA A 178 -9.41 5.37 11.98
CA ALA A 178 -10.10 6.62 12.34
C ALA A 178 -9.26 7.47 13.29
N TYR A 179 -8.64 6.85 14.30
CA TYR A 179 -7.71 7.54 15.19
C TYR A 179 -6.51 8.12 14.43
N TRP A 180 -5.93 7.35 13.51
CA TRP A 180 -4.85 7.85 12.65
C TRP A 180 -5.32 9.02 11.78
N ALA A 181 -6.48 8.90 11.12
CA ALA A 181 -7.04 9.97 10.31
C ALA A 181 -7.29 11.25 11.13
N ASP A 182 -7.70 11.13 12.39
CA ASP A 182 -7.88 12.26 13.31
C ASP A 182 -6.54 12.97 13.62
N LEU A 183 -5.45 12.23 13.85
CA LEU A 183 -4.11 12.83 14.01
C LEU A 183 -3.69 13.64 12.78
N ILE A 184 -4.02 13.17 11.57
CA ILE A 184 -3.79 13.91 10.33
C ILE A 184 -4.67 15.16 10.27
N ASP A 185 -5.97 15.02 10.54
CA ASP A 185 -6.94 16.11 10.42
C ASP A 185 -6.65 17.25 11.41
N GLN A 186 -6.33 16.91 12.67
CA GLN A 186 -5.94 17.87 13.70
C GLN A 186 -4.71 18.70 13.30
N ASN A 187 -3.82 18.14 12.47
CA ASN A 187 -2.60 18.80 12.01
C ASN A 187 -2.66 19.23 10.54
N TYR A 188 -3.81 19.08 9.86
CA TYR A 188 -3.91 19.16 8.40
C TYR A 188 -3.41 20.49 7.85
N GLN A 189 -3.78 21.61 8.48
CA GLN A 189 -3.39 22.94 8.01
C GLN A 189 -1.87 23.15 8.05
N LEU A 190 -1.22 22.67 9.12
CA LEU A 190 0.23 22.75 9.27
C LEU A 190 0.92 21.86 8.23
N LEU A 191 0.53 20.59 8.16
CA LEU A 191 1.08 19.63 7.20
C LEU A 191 0.92 20.10 5.75
N LYS A 192 -0.25 20.67 5.41
CA LYS A 192 -0.52 21.19 4.06
C LYS A 192 0.33 22.42 3.74
N MET A 193 0.54 23.30 4.70
CA MET A 193 1.42 24.46 4.53
C MET A 193 2.86 24.03 4.30
N ASP A 194 3.37 23.10 5.11
CA ASP A 194 4.73 22.57 4.97
C ASP A 194 4.93 21.91 3.59
N TYR A 195 3.96 21.11 3.15
CA TYR A 195 3.96 20.53 1.80
C TYR A 195 4.03 21.61 0.71
N ILE A 196 3.20 22.66 0.79
CA ILE A 196 3.19 23.74 -0.21
C ILE A 196 4.55 24.45 -0.25
N LEU A 197 5.12 24.78 0.91
CA LEU A 197 6.43 25.41 1.01
C LEU A 197 7.54 24.54 0.40
N GLU A 198 7.48 23.23 0.61
CA GLU A 198 8.43 22.30 0.00
C GLU A 198 8.28 22.26 -1.53
N GLN A 199 7.05 22.21 -2.05
CA GLN A 199 6.82 22.24 -3.50
C GLN A 199 7.29 23.55 -4.13
N LEU A 200 7.10 24.70 -3.45
CA LEU A 200 7.62 26.00 -3.93
C LEU A 200 9.15 26.02 -4.01
N LYS A 201 9.84 25.51 -2.99
CA LYS A 201 11.32 25.39 -3.01
C LYS A 201 11.83 24.51 -4.16
N ARG A 202 11.08 23.50 -4.57
CA ARG A 202 11.42 22.64 -5.71
C ARG A 202 11.23 23.32 -7.07
N ILE A 203 10.44 24.38 -7.13
CA ILE A 203 10.22 25.17 -8.35
C ILE A 203 11.30 26.27 -8.49
N GLU A 204 11.81 26.78 -7.37
CA GLU A 204 12.87 27.81 -7.36
C GLU A 204 14.28 27.27 -7.66
N ASN A 205 14.49 25.95 -7.55
CA ASN A 205 15.75 25.27 -7.89
C ASN A 205 15.65 24.56 -9.24
#